data_AF-A0A4Y4M5L1-F1
#
_entry.id   AF-A0A4Y4M5L1-F1
#
_cell.length_a   1.000
_cell.length_b   1.000
_cell.length_c   1.000
_cell.angle_alpha   90.00
_cell.angle_beta   90.00
_cell.angle_gamma   90.00
#
_symmetry.space_group_name_H-M   'P 1'
#
loop_
_entity.id
_entity.type
_entity.pdbx_description
1 polymer ?
#
loop_
_entity_poly.entity_id
_entity_poly.type
_entity_poly.pdbx_seq_one_letter_code
_entity_poly.pdbx_strand_id
1 'polypeptide(L)'
;MIHLRIDKIKEKWTSENIKLSPPATPESIKEAEEILGFQFPDDCKQFYLRLDGFADWDWTQNMYSIWPLERILKEYHNENNKSFIVFADYLINSHHMGFVKGKKGVFKNFNENYELIAETFTEAILLIISDSDILY
;
A
#
# COMPACT_ATOMS: atom_id res chain seq x y z
N MET A 1 -15.89 -3.25 12.22
CA MET A 1 -14.48 -2.85 12.05
C MET A 1 -13.68 -4.12 11.84
N ILE A 2 -13.17 -4.35 10.63
CA ILE A 2 -12.38 -5.54 10.31
C ILE A 2 -10.96 -5.32 10.86
N HIS A 3 -10.41 -6.29 11.58
CA HIS A 3 -9.06 -6.20 12.13
C HIS A 3 -8.12 -7.12 11.35
N LEU A 4 -7.09 -6.55 10.74
CA LEU A 4 -6.02 -7.32 10.10
C LEU A 4 -5.24 -8.10 11.15
N ARG A 5 -5.18 -9.43 10.97
CA ARG A 5 -4.28 -10.29 11.75
C ARG A 5 -2.89 -10.23 11.14
N ILE A 6 -2.19 -9.12 11.35
CA ILE A 6 -0.89 -8.85 10.71
C ILE A 6 0.12 -9.98 10.94
N ASP A 7 0.14 -10.60 12.12
CA ASP A 7 1.08 -11.71 12.40
C ASP A 7 0.84 -12.91 11.47
N LYS A 8 -0.43 -13.27 11.21
CA LYS A 8 -0.77 -14.34 10.25
C LYS A 8 -0.41 -13.98 8.81
N ILE A 9 -0.53 -12.70 8.47
CA ILE A 9 -0.19 -12.19 7.14
C ILE A 9 1.32 -12.27 6.93
N LYS A 10 2.11 -11.88 7.94
CA LYS A 10 3.57 -12.01 7.94
C LYS A 10 4.01 -13.46 7.79
N GLU A 11 3.40 -14.37 8.56
CA GLU A 11 3.65 -15.81 8.47
C GLU A 11 3.36 -16.35 7.06
N LYS A 12 2.20 -16.01 6.49
CA LYS A 12 1.82 -16.39 5.12
C LYS A 12 2.86 -15.91 4.11
N TRP A 13 3.13 -14.60 4.05
CA TRP A 13 4.04 -14.02 3.07
C TRP A 13 5.48 -14.51 3.24
N THR A 14 5.94 -14.70 4.47
CA THR A 14 7.26 -15.29 4.74
C THR A 14 7.32 -16.74 4.24
N SER A 15 6.26 -17.54 4.43
CA SER A 15 6.18 -18.91 3.90
C SER A 15 6.13 -18.97 2.37
N GLU A 16 5.67 -17.89 1.73
CA GLU A 16 5.68 -17.70 0.28
C GLU A 16 7.03 -17.16 -0.24
N ASN A 17 8.04 -17.03 0.64
CA ASN A 17 9.37 -16.45 0.38
C ASN A 17 9.37 -14.96 0.01
N ILE A 18 8.29 -14.23 0.33
CA ILE A 18 8.23 -12.78 0.15
C ILE A 18 9.05 -12.13 1.26
N LYS A 19 10.03 -11.32 0.88
CA LYS A 19 10.83 -10.52 1.79
C LYS A 19 10.01 -9.36 2.31
N LEU A 20 9.95 -9.25 3.63
CA LEU A 20 9.21 -8.21 4.33
C LEU A 20 10.16 -7.14 4.82
N SER A 21 9.75 -5.87 4.70
CA SER A 21 10.47 -4.76 5.30
C SER A 21 10.27 -4.76 6.83
N PRO A 22 11.25 -4.27 7.61
CA PRO A 22 11.07 -4.09 9.04
C PRO A 22 9.92 -3.10 9.30
N PRO A 23 9.25 -3.18 10.46
CA PRO A 23 8.18 -2.23 10.79
C PRO A 23 8.68 -0.78 10.75
N ALA A 24 7.82 0.12 10.27
CA ALA A 24 8.09 1.56 10.28
C ALA A 24 8.07 2.11 11.71
N THR A 25 8.73 3.23 11.94
CA THR A 25 8.63 3.98 13.20
C THR A 25 7.58 5.09 13.12
N PRO A 26 7.02 5.55 14.24
CA PRO A 26 6.13 6.71 14.27
C PRO A 26 6.74 7.95 13.61
N GLU A 27 8.06 8.15 13.78
CA GLU A 27 8.80 9.26 13.20
C GLU A 27 8.87 9.15 11.68
N SER A 28 9.17 7.96 11.15
CA SER A 28 9.21 7.73 9.70
C SER A 28 7.85 7.90 9.01
N ILE A 29 6.76 7.50 9.69
CA ILE A 29 5.39 7.72 9.20
C ILE A 29 5.11 9.23 9.16
N LYS A 30 5.43 9.95 10.24
CA LYS A 30 5.21 11.39 10.32
C LYS A 30 6.00 12.14 9.24
N GLU A 31 7.28 11.79 9.05
CA GLU A 31 8.12 12.36 7.99
C GLU A 31 7.52 12.09 6.60
N ALA A 32 7.05 10.85 6.35
CA ALA A 32 6.40 10.53 5.10
C ALA A 32 5.13 11.35 4.89
N GLU A 33 4.29 11.51 5.90
CA GLU A 33 3.09 12.36 5.84
C GLU A 33 3.41 13.83 5.54
N GLU A 34 4.49 14.37 6.12
CA GLU A 34 4.97 15.73 5.87
C GLU A 34 5.45 15.91 4.44
N ILE A 35 6.28 15.00 3.91
CA ILE A 35 6.78 15.03 2.52
C ILE A 35 5.65 14.87 1.51
N LEU A 36 4.72 13.95 1.79
CA LEU A 36 3.57 13.69 0.93
C LEU A 36 2.53 14.81 1.01
N GLY A 37 2.53 15.63 2.07
CA GLY A 37 1.45 16.57 2.34
C GLY A 37 0.10 15.85 2.46
N PHE A 38 0.10 14.70 3.14
CA PHE A 38 -1.05 13.81 3.29
C PHE A 38 -1.01 13.12 4.64
N GLN A 39 -2.17 12.92 5.24
CA GLN A 39 -2.30 12.20 6.50
C GLN A 39 -2.81 10.79 6.21
N PHE A 40 -2.04 9.77 6.56
CA PHE A 40 -2.45 8.39 6.39
C PHE A 40 -3.62 8.08 7.34
N PRO A 41 -4.61 7.29 6.86
CA PRO A 41 -5.63 6.72 7.73
C PRO A 41 -5.02 5.93 8.89
N ASP A 42 -5.71 5.87 10.03
CA ASP A 42 -5.19 5.20 11.23
C ASP A 42 -4.90 3.72 11.00
N ASP A 43 -5.73 3.03 10.22
CA ASP A 43 -5.52 1.62 9.90
C ASP A 43 -4.30 1.39 8.99
N CYS A 44 -4.02 2.33 8.08
CA CYS A 44 -2.79 2.38 7.29
C CYS A 44 -1.56 2.53 8.21
N LYS A 45 -1.57 3.50 9.13
CA LYS A 45 -0.47 3.70 10.09
C LYS A 45 -0.25 2.46 10.97
N GLN A 46 -1.32 1.83 11.44
CA GLN A 46 -1.23 0.59 12.23
C GLN A 46 -0.63 -0.59 11.45
N PHE A 47 -0.88 -0.66 10.13
CA PHE A 47 -0.22 -1.63 9.26
C PHE A 47 1.28 -1.36 9.20
N TYR A 48 1.68 -0.13 8.82
CA TYR A 48 3.08 0.25 8.66
C TYR A 48 3.91 0.11 9.94
N LEU A 49 3.33 0.41 11.11
CA LEU A 49 3.98 0.20 12.42
C LEU A 49 4.22 -1.28 12.78
N ARG A 50 3.63 -2.23 12.05
CA ARG A 50 3.79 -3.68 12.27
C ARG A 50 4.50 -4.38 11.10
N LEU A 51 4.41 -3.79 9.90
CA LEU A 51 4.95 -4.29 8.65
C LEU A 51 5.00 -3.15 7.61
N ASP A 52 6.21 -2.74 7.21
CA ASP A 52 6.42 -1.67 6.22
C ASP A 52 6.39 -2.21 4.78
N GLY A 53 5.39 -3.01 4.43
CA GLY A 53 5.30 -3.62 3.10
C GLY A 53 6.43 -4.62 2.78
N PHE A 54 6.73 -4.77 1.50
CA PHE A 54 7.70 -5.73 0.96
C PHE A 54 9.06 -5.08 0.75
N ALA A 55 10.12 -5.85 0.97
CA ALA A 55 11.47 -5.37 0.72
C ALA A 55 11.73 -5.37 -0.79
N ASP A 56 12.46 -4.37 -1.28
CA ASP A 56 12.74 -4.20 -2.71
C ASP A 56 11.45 -4.31 -3.55
N TRP A 57 11.52 -4.94 -4.72
CA TRP A 57 10.39 -5.18 -5.62
C TRP A 57 9.77 -6.56 -5.40
N ASP A 58 9.82 -7.11 -4.19
CA ASP A 58 9.18 -8.40 -3.97
C ASP A 58 7.66 -8.30 -4.17
N TRP A 59 7.03 -9.43 -4.52
CA TRP A 59 5.62 -9.47 -4.88
C TRP A 59 4.97 -10.81 -4.51
N THR A 60 3.65 -10.80 -4.37
CA THR A 60 2.87 -12.03 -4.22
C THR A 60 2.85 -12.84 -5.51
N GLN A 61 2.50 -14.13 -5.46
CA GLN A 61 2.35 -14.95 -6.67
C GLN A 61 1.42 -14.33 -7.73
N ASN A 62 0.47 -13.50 -7.29
CA ASN A 62 -0.46 -12.76 -8.14
C ASN A 62 0.05 -11.36 -8.51
N MET A 63 1.37 -11.15 -8.46
CA MET A 63 2.07 -9.96 -8.94
C MET A 63 1.72 -8.65 -8.24
N TYR A 64 1.24 -8.71 -6.99
CA TYR A 64 1.04 -7.52 -6.17
C TYR A 64 2.29 -7.21 -5.36
N SER A 65 2.74 -5.96 -5.38
CA SER A 65 3.77 -5.45 -4.46
C SER A 65 3.18 -4.40 -3.54
N ILE A 66 3.34 -4.59 -2.22
CA ILE A 66 2.98 -3.57 -1.23
C ILE A 66 4.26 -2.81 -0.88
N TRP A 67 4.22 -1.50 -1.03
CA TRP A 67 5.42 -0.67 -0.94
C TRP A 67 5.75 -0.27 0.50
N PRO A 68 7.05 -0.30 0.86
CA PRO A 68 7.54 0.37 2.05
C PRO A 68 7.42 1.88 1.88
N LEU A 69 7.34 2.61 3.01
CA LEU A 69 7.29 4.07 3.02
C LEU A 69 8.42 4.68 2.18
N GLU A 70 9.63 4.12 2.27
CA GLU A 70 10.79 4.56 1.47
C GLU A 70 10.47 4.57 -0.04
N ARG A 71 9.84 3.51 -0.55
CA ARG A 71 9.45 3.43 -1.95
C ARG A 71 8.34 4.41 -2.28
N ILE A 72 7.32 4.51 -1.43
CA ILE A 72 6.23 5.49 -1.62
C ILE A 72 6.82 6.88 -1.83
N LEU A 73 7.79 7.28 -1.00
CA LEU A 73 8.46 8.57 -1.11
C LEU A 73 9.30 8.68 -2.39
N LYS A 74 10.11 7.67 -2.69
CA LYS A 74 10.95 7.66 -3.89
C LYS A 74 10.12 7.81 -5.17
N GLU A 75 9.08 7.00 -5.34
CA GLU A 75 8.22 7.05 -6.53
C GLU A 75 7.40 8.34 -6.52
N TYR A 76 6.88 8.77 -5.36
CA TYR A 76 6.23 10.05 -5.25
C TYR A 76 7.11 11.21 -5.70
N HIS A 77 8.43 11.21 -5.45
CA HIS A 77 9.34 12.23 -5.94
C HIS A 77 9.48 12.24 -7.47
N ASN A 78 9.51 11.06 -8.09
CA ASN A 78 9.66 10.89 -9.54
C ASN A 78 8.38 11.21 -10.33
N GLU A 79 7.22 11.08 -9.69
CA GLU A 79 5.91 11.32 -10.34
C GLU A 79 5.63 12.80 -10.58
N ASN A 80 5.08 13.15 -11.74
CA ASN A 80 4.61 14.52 -12.00
C ASN A 80 3.31 14.81 -11.24
N ASN A 81 2.44 13.82 -11.13
CA ASN A 81 1.15 13.95 -10.49
C ASN A 81 1.26 13.64 -8.98
N LYS A 82 1.33 14.70 -8.17
CA LYS A 82 1.39 14.59 -6.69
C LYS A 82 0.04 14.41 -6.01
N SER A 83 -1.06 14.21 -6.76
CA SER A 83 -2.41 14.05 -6.21
C SER A 83 -2.73 12.61 -5.79
N PHE A 84 -1.97 11.64 -6.28
CA PHE A 84 -2.17 10.22 -6.00
C PHE A 84 -0.96 9.64 -5.27
N ILE A 85 -1.21 8.98 -4.15
CA ILE A 85 -0.18 8.40 -3.28
C ILE A 85 -0.31 6.90 -3.40
N VAL A 86 0.58 6.30 -4.18
CA VAL A 86 0.62 4.87 -4.43
C VAL A 86 1.23 4.17 -3.21
N PHE A 87 0.57 3.12 -2.72
CA PHE A 87 1.14 2.25 -1.68
C PHE A 87 1.31 0.81 -2.17
N ALA A 88 0.71 0.45 -3.32
CA ALA A 88 0.89 -0.87 -3.91
C ALA A 88 0.76 -0.79 -5.43
N ASP A 89 1.38 -1.74 -6.12
CA ASP A 89 1.23 -1.92 -7.56
C ASP A 89 0.92 -3.37 -7.92
N TYR A 90 0.35 -3.53 -9.10
CA TYR A 90 0.19 -4.81 -9.77
C TYR A 90 1.00 -4.82 -11.07
N LEU A 91 1.72 -5.92 -11.29
CA LEU A 91 2.48 -6.20 -12.51
C LEU A 91 3.48 -5.08 -12.85
N ILE A 92 4.37 -4.75 -11.90
CA ILE A 92 5.49 -3.81 -12.07
C ILE A 92 4.99 -2.45 -12.59
N ASN A 93 4.18 -1.77 -11.78
CA ASN A 93 3.57 -0.48 -12.09
C ASN A 93 2.56 -0.47 -13.24
N SER A 94 2.02 -1.63 -13.66
CA SER A 94 0.94 -1.65 -14.65
C SER A 94 -0.35 -1.05 -14.08
N HIS A 95 -0.66 -1.32 -12.82
CA HIS A 95 -1.78 -0.71 -12.11
C HIS A 95 -1.31 -0.26 -10.74
N HIS A 96 -1.78 0.91 -10.31
CA HIS A 96 -1.44 1.45 -9.01
C HIS A 96 -2.63 1.44 -8.07
N MET A 97 -2.39 1.15 -6.81
CA MET A 97 -3.36 1.23 -5.72
C MET A 97 -2.88 2.26 -4.72
N GLY A 98 -3.77 3.17 -4.32
CA GLY A 98 -3.35 4.33 -3.58
C GLY A 98 -4.47 5.22 -3.07
N PHE A 99 -4.07 6.35 -2.51
CA PHE A 99 -4.96 7.38 -2.00
C PHE A 99 -4.99 8.57 -2.95
N VAL A 100 -6.18 9.08 -3.26
CA VAL A 100 -6.34 10.35 -3.95
C VAL A 100 -6.49 11.45 -2.90
N LYS A 101 -5.61 12.46 -2.90
CA LYS A 101 -5.68 13.57 -1.95
C LYS A 101 -7.05 14.26 -1.99
N GLY A 102 -7.62 14.47 -0.81
CA GLY A 102 -8.95 15.08 -0.66
C GLY A 102 -10.13 14.14 -0.92
N LYS A 103 -9.90 12.86 -1.27
CA LYS A 103 -10.95 11.84 -1.38
C LYS A 103 -10.78 10.77 -0.29
N LYS A 104 -11.90 10.24 0.18
CA LYS A 104 -11.92 9.12 1.13
C LYS A 104 -11.85 7.80 0.38
N GLY A 105 -11.10 6.85 0.92
CA GLY A 105 -10.99 5.47 0.41
C GLY A 105 -9.70 5.21 -0.36
N VAL A 106 -9.59 3.97 -0.84
CA VAL A 106 -8.47 3.48 -1.66
C VAL A 106 -8.94 3.32 -3.09
N PHE A 107 -8.11 3.77 -4.03
CA PHE A 107 -8.41 3.78 -5.44
C PHE A 107 -7.41 2.93 -6.22
N LYS A 108 -7.89 2.24 -7.25
CA LYS A 108 -7.10 1.71 -8.35
C LYS A 108 -6.95 2.80 -9.40
N ASN A 109 -5.75 2.99 -9.92
CA ASN A 109 -5.46 3.84 -11.07
C ASN A 109 -4.96 2.98 -12.23
N PHE A 110 -5.69 3.05 -13.34
CA PHE A 110 -5.29 2.53 -14.63
C PHE A 110 -5.63 3.55 -15.71
N ASN A 111 -4.64 3.95 -16.52
CA ASN A 111 -4.80 4.97 -17.57
C ASN A 111 -5.47 6.27 -17.06
N GLU A 112 -5.00 6.78 -15.92
CA GLU A 112 -5.47 8.05 -15.31
C GLU A 112 -6.91 8.02 -14.76
N ASN A 113 -7.57 6.85 -14.73
CA ASN A 113 -8.88 6.69 -14.13
C ASN A 113 -8.77 6.16 -12.70
N TYR A 114 -9.30 6.92 -11.73
CA TYR A 114 -9.38 6.50 -10.34
C TYR A 114 -10.69 5.79 -10.04
N GLU A 115 -10.62 4.50 -9.76
CA GLU A 115 -11.76 3.67 -9.36
C GLU A 115 -11.67 3.34 -7.87
N LEU A 116 -12.73 3.62 -7.10
CA LEU A 116 -12.77 3.29 -5.68
C LEU A 116 -12.87 1.77 -5.52
N ILE A 117 -11.89 1.14 -4.87
CA ILE A 117 -11.89 -0.31 -4.62
C ILE A 117 -12.22 -0.67 -3.17
N ALA A 118 -12.01 0.25 -2.23
CA ALA A 118 -12.27 0.02 -0.81
C ALA A 118 -12.49 1.34 -0.05
N GLU A 119 -13.29 1.31 1.02
CA GLU A 119 -13.49 2.50 1.87
C GLU A 119 -12.36 2.69 2.88
N THR A 120 -11.64 1.62 3.20
CA THR A 120 -10.53 1.59 4.17
C THR A 120 -9.27 0.94 3.58
N PHE A 121 -8.12 1.27 4.17
CA PHE A 121 -6.86 0.63 3.78
C PHE A 121 -6.87 -0.86 4.13
N THR A 122 -7.46 -1.21 5.27
CA THR A 122 -7.61 -2.60 5.72
C THR A 122 -8.37 -3.45 4.70
N GLU A 123 -9.49 -2.94 4.18
CA GLU A 123 -10.25 -3.62 3.14
C GLU A 123 -9.43 -3.79 1.85
N ALA A 124 -8.70 -2.76 1.42
CA ALA A 124 -7.83 -2.87 0.24
C ALA A 124 -6.75 -3.96 0.39
N ILE A 125 -6.10 -4.04 1.56
CA ILE A 125 -5.12 -5.10 1.86
C ILE A 125 -5.77 -6.48 1.83
N LEU A 126 -7.00 -6.62 2.33
CA LEU A 126 -7.72 -7.89 2.27
C LEU A 126 -8.06 -8.29 0.84
N LEU A 127 -8.47 -7.35 -0.01
CA LEU A 127 -8.71 -7.60 -1.43
C LEU A 127 -7.45 -8.12 -2.13
N ILE A 128 -6.29 -7.51 -1.84
CA ILE A 128 -4.98 -7.94 -2.38
C ILE A 128 -4.63 -9.35 -1.90
N ILE A 129 -4.77 -9.62 -0.59
CA ILE A 129 -4.46 -10.93 0.00
C ILE A 129 -5.39 -12.03 -0.52
N SER A 130 -6.65 -11.69 -0.82
CA SER A 130 -7.65 -12.62 -1.32
C SER A 130 -7.65 -12.77 -2.84
N ASP A 131 -6.81 -12.02 -3.56
CA ASP A 131 -6.79 -12.01 -5.02
C ASP A 131 -8.16 -11.69 -5.63
N SER A 132 -8.78 -10.62 -5.16
CA SER A 132 -10.17 -10.34 -5.52
C SER A 132 -10.31 -9.84 -6.96
N ASP A 133 -11.31 -10.37 -7.68
CA ASP A 133 -11.66 -10.00 -9.05
C ASP A 133 -11.83 -8.48 -9.28
N ILE A 134 -12.25 -7.72 -8.26
CA ILE A 134 -12.43 -6.25 -8.35
C ILE A 134 -11.12 -5.50 -8.66
N LEU A 135 -9.97 -6.14 -8.43
CA LEU A 135 -8.67 -5.55 -8.68
C LEU A 135 -8.23 -5.63 -10.14
N TYR A 136 -8.88 -6.46 -10.98
CA TYR A 136 -8.65 -6.59 -12.42
C TYR A 136 -9.60 -5.72 -13.24
#